data_AF-A0A532TTA9-F1
#
_entry.id   AF-A0A532TTA9-F1
#
_cell.length_a   1.000
_cell.length_b   1.000
_cell.length_c   1.000
_cell.angle_alpha   90.00
_cell.angle_beta   90.00
_cell.angle_gamma   90.00
#
_symmetry.space_group_name_H-M   'P 1'
#
loop_
_entity.id
_entity.type
_entity.pdbx_description
1 polymer ?
#
loop_
_entity_poly.entity_id
_entity_poly.type
_entity_poly.pdbx_seq_one_letter_code
_entity_poly.pdbx_strand_id
1 'polypeptide(L)'
;MNEDYSCPCRDVDPDNFITNEEVIELLKTKDNYKFKQEDYLRVYNCVHCGACGTHYERFLLKQKILKDGNKIEGLSEQIETLEKFGTPFKYNKSRIKPLKGTNENSKTLLYFGALRP
;
A
#
# COMPACT_ATOMS: atom_id res chain seq x y z
N MET A 1 12.66 7.97 12.17
CA MET A 1 11.71 7.89 11.04
C MET A 1 10.47 8.66 11.45
N ASN A 2 9.78 9.38 10.55
CA ASN A 2 8.54 10.08 10.95
C ASN A 2 7.46 9.06 11.30
N GLU A 3 7.17 8.94 12.60
CA GLU A 3 6.04 8.20 13.15
C GLU A 3 4.79 9.08 13.32
N ASP A 4 4.93 10.39 13.06
CA ASP A 4 3.93 11.46 13.28
C ASP A 4 2.70 11.39 12.38
N TYR A 5 2.61 10.39 11.49
CA TYR A 5 1.42 10.21 10.66
C TYR A 5 0.37 9.38 11.40
N SER A 6 -0.82 9.95 11.60
CA SER A 6 -2.00 9.25 12.12
C SER A 6 -2.48 8.24 11.09
N CYS A 7 -2.11 6.97 11.27
CA CYS A 7 -2.64 5.89 10.46
C CYS A 7 -3.98 5.45 11.06
N PRO A 8 -5.10 5.47 10.32
CA PRO A 8 -6.38 4.99 10.84
C PRO A 8 -6.32 3.56 11.40
N CYS A 9 -5.43 2.72 10.89
CA CYS A 9 -5.23 1.37 11.40
C CYS A 9 -4.55 1.35 12.78
N ARG A 10 -3.71 2.35 13.11
CA ARG A 10 -3.16 2.54 14.46
C ARG A 10 -4.27 2.90 15.46
N ASP A 11 -5.26 3.66 15.01
CA ASP A 11 -6.36 4.12 15.86
C ASP A 11 -7.45 3.04 16.05
N VAL A 12 -7.71 2.24 15.01
CA VAL A 12 -8.77 1.22 15.01
C VAL A 12 -8.28 -0.15 15.52
N ASP A 13 -7.02 -0.50 15.30
CA ASP A 13 -6.44 -1.80 15.66
C ASP A 13 -4.97 -1.64 16.12
N PRO A 14 -4.74 -0.96 17.25
CA PRO A 14 -3.40 -0.67 17.75
C PRO A 14 -2.59 -1.93 18.06
N ASP A 15 -3.24 -2.99 18.53
CA ASP A 15 -2.58 -4.23 18.97
C ASP A 15 -1.89 -4.97 17.81
N ASN A 16 -2.42 -4.83 16.59
CA ASN A 16 -1.83 -5.39 15.39
C ASN A 16 -1.09 -4.33 14.54
N PHE A 17 -0.91 -3.11 15.03
CA PHE A 17 -0.14 -2.11 14.30
C PHE A 17 1.36 -2.28 14.54
N ILE A 18 2.10 -2.78 13.54
CA ILE A 18 3.57 -2.79 13.61
C ILE A 18 4.14 -1.37 13.42
N THR A 19 5.05 -0.96 14.29
CA THR A 19 5.77 0.33 14.20
C THR A 19 6.77 0.37 13.04
N ASN A 20 7.31 1.54 12.74
CA ASN A 20 8.34 1.65 11.70
C ASN A 20 9.61 0.88 12.08
N GLU A 21 10.02 0.97 13.34
CA GLU A 21 11.20 0.30 13.88
C GLU A 21 11.05 -1.23 13.79
N GLU A 22 9.91 -1.78 14.20
CA GLU A 22 9.63 -3.22 14.11
C GLU A 22 9.67 -3.73 12.66
N VAL A 23 9.14 -2.96 11.71
CA VAL A 23 9.19 -3.33 10.28
C VAL A 23 10.63 -3.48 9.81
N ILE A 24 11.51 -2.57 10.20
CA ILE A 24 12.94 -2.62 9.81
C ILE A 24 13.62 -3.83 10.44
N GLU A 25 13.37 -4.11 11.71
CA GLU A 25 13.95 -5.28 12.39
C GLU A 25 13.45 -6.61 11.80
N LEU A 26 12.16 -6.71 11.49
CA LEU A 26 11.59 -7.87 10.80
C LEU A 26 12.20 -8.07 9.41
N LEU A 27 12.50 -6.99 8.70
CA LEU A 27 13.16 -7.09 7.40
C LEU A 27 14.62 -7.51 7.49
N LYS A 28 15.37 -7.02 8.48
CA LYS A 28 16.75 -7.44 8.72
C LYS A 28 16.84 -8.92 9.06
N THR A 29 15.85 -9.43 9.79
CA THR A 29 15.81 -10.83 10.27
C THR A 29 14.93 -11.73 9.40
N LYS A 30 14.47 -11.23 8.24
CA LYS A 30 13.47 -11.90 7.39
C LYS A 30 13.87 -13.31 6.94
N ASP A 31 15.16 -13.60 6.81
CA ASP A 31 15.61 -14.92 6.36
C ASP A 31 15.60 -15.95 7.51
N ASN A 32 15.61 -15.47 8.76
CA ASN A 32 15.59 -16.28 9.99
C ASN A 32 14.20 -16.38 10.62
N TYR A 33 13.28 -15.51 10.21
CA TYR A 33 11.91 -15.46 10.72
C TYR A 33 10.95 -16.10 9.73
N LYS A 34 10.07 -16.99 10.19
CA LYS A 34 8.99 -17.57 9.36
C LYS A 34 7.65 -17.06 9.87
N PHE A 35 6.94 -16.31 9.05
CA PHE A 35 5.62 -15.80 9.39
C PHE A 35 4.62 -16.96 9.54
N LYS A 36 3.74 -16.85 10.54
CA LYS A 36 2.57 -17.71 10.71
C LYS A 36 1.33 -17.01 10.18
N GLN A 37 0.25 -17.76 10.01
CA GLN A 37 -1.03 -17.23 9.56
C GLN A 37 -1.58 -16.15 10.51
N GLU A 38 -1.29 -16.28 11.81
CA GLU A 38 -1.69 -15.35 12.87
C GLU A 38 -1.02 -13.97 12.70
N ASP A 39 0.19 -13.93 12.12
CA ASP A 39 0.93 -12.68 11.89
C ASP A 39 0.38 -11.87 10.70
N TYR A 40 -0.58 -12.44 9.96
CA TYR A 40 -1.21 -11.79 8.81
C TYR A 40 -1.74 -10.39 9.16
N LEU A 41 -2.55 -10.28 10.22
CA LEU A 41 -3.19 -9.03 10.60
C LEU A 41 -2.16 -7.94 10.92
N ARG A 42 -1.04 -8.35 11.52
CA ARG A 42 0.06 -7.44 11.92
C ARG A 42 0.70 -6.74 10.72
N VAL A 43 0.83 -7.44 9.60
CA VAL A 43 1.49 -6.91 8.39
C VAL A 43 0.46 -6.32 7.42
N TYR A 44 -0.77 -6.82 7.42
CA TYR A 44 -1.78 -6.46 6.43
C TYR A 44 -2.48 -5.12 6.68
N ASN A 45 -2.42 -4.62 7.92
CA ASN A 45 -2.97 -3.31 8.32
C ASN A 45 -2.39 -2.10 7.57
N CYS A 46 -1.31 -2.26 6.78
CA CYS A 46 -0.81 -1.19 5.92
C CYS A 46 -1.63 -1.06 4.62
N VAL A 47 -2.33 0.06 4.44
CA VAL A 47 -3.02 0.43 3.18
C VAL A 47 -2.09 1.01 2.10
N HIS A 48 -0.78 1.05 2.35
CA HIS A 48 0.24 1.62 1.45
C HIS A 48 -0.06 3.05 0.99
N CYS A 49 -0.56 3.91 1.89
CA CYS A 49 -0.81 5.32 1.59
C CYS A 49 0.47 6.11 1.25
N GLY A 50 1.66 5.60 1.60
CA GLY A 50 2.94 6.28 1.35
C GLY A 50 3.21 7.48 2.26
N ALA A 51 2.50 7.59 3.38
CA ALA A 51 2.70 8.67 4.35
C ALA A 51 3.72 8.32 5.45
N CYS A 52 3.97 7.03 5.70
CA CYS A 52 5.01 6.58 6.62
C CYS A 52 6.31 6.23 5.88
N GLY A 53 7.43 6.30 6.61
CA GLY A 53 8.75 5.99 6.09
C GLY A 53 9.01 4.51 5.76
N THR A 54 8.08 3.60 6.09
CA THR A 54 8.24 2.15 5.91
C THR A 54 7.19 1.51 5.00
N HIS A 55 6.46 2.32 4.22
CA HIS A 55 5.33 1.81 3.43
C HIS A 55 5.75 0.76 2.39
N TYR A 56 6.96 0.87 1.83
CA TYR A 56 7.51 -0.07 0.85
C TYR A 56 8.04 -1.33 1.53
N GLU A 57 8.69 -1.15 2.67
CA GLU A 57 9.22 -2.21 3.53
C GLU A 57 8.11 -3.15 4.00
N ARG A 58 6.97 -2.59 4.40
CA ARG A 58 5.75 -3.36 4.73
C ARG A 58 5.27 -4.20 3.55
N PHE A 59 5.45 -3.75 2.31
CA PHE A 59 5.08 -4.54 1.12
C PHE A 59 6.00 -5.75 0.95
N LEU A 60 7.30 -5.60 1.23
CA LEU A 60 8.25 -6.72 1.20
C LEU A 60 7.91 -7.78 2.26
N LEU A 61 7.43 -7.38 3.44
CA LEU A 61 6.95 -8.30 4.47
C LEU A 61 5.71 -9.08 4.01
N LYS A 62 4.75 -8.42 3.32
CA LYS A 62 3.58 -9.12 2.73
C LYS A 62 4.00 -10.15 1.69
N GLN A 63 4.97 -9.84 0.83
CA GLN A 63 5.51 -10.81 -0.12
C GLN A 63 6.16 -12.00 0.59
N LYS A 64 6.86 -11.76 1.69
CA LYS A 64 7.45 -12.83 2.48
C LYS A 64 6.39 -13.73 3.12
N ILE A 65 5.32 -13.18 3.69
CA ILE A 65 4.19 -13.97 4.24
C ILE A 65 3.72 -15.01 3.22
N LEU A 66 3.51 -14.59 1.97
CA LEU A 66 3.09 -15.48 0.88
C LEU A 66 4.16 -16.53 0.54
N LYS A 67 5.44 -16.14 0.48
CA LYS A 67 6.57 -17.06 0.25
C LYS A 67 6.73 -18.11 1.34
N ASP A 68 6.40 -17.76 2.58
CA ASP A 68 6.45 -18.67 3.72
C ASP A 68 5.29 -19.71 3.70
N GLY A 69 4.36 -19.59 2.75
CA GLY A 69 3.24 -20.52 2.52
C GLY A 69 1.91 -20.10 3.17
N ASN A 70 1.83 -18.88 3.71
CA ASN A 70 0.62 -18.37 4.33
C ASN A 70 -0.39 -17.86 3.29
N LYS A 71 -1.66 -17.76 3.71
CA LYS A 71 -2.76 -17.31 2.85
C LYS A 71 -3.24 -15.92 3.25
N ILE A 72 -3.69 -15.17 2.26
CA ILE A 72 -4.38 -13.89 2.43
C ILE A 72 -5.82 -14.13 2.02
N GLU A 73 -6.74 -13.97 2.96
CA GLU A 73 -8.17 -14.14 2.70
C GLU A 73 -8.64 -13.13 1.64
N GLY A 74 -9.37 -13.61 0.63
CA GLY A 74 -9.86 -12.77 -0.46
C GLY A 74 -8.84 -12.42 -1.54
N LEU A 75 -7.56 -12.81 -1.41
CA LEU A 75 -6.52 -12.43 -2.38
C LEU A 75 -6.73 -13.10 -3.74
N SER A 76 -7.05 -14.39 -3.76
CA SER A 76 -7.29 -15.12 -5.01
C SER A 76 -8.48 -14.52 -5.76
N GLU A 77 -9.57 -14.25 -5.06
CA GLU A 77 -10.77 -13.62 -5.61
C GLU A 77 -10.49 -12.22 -6.15
N GLN A 78 -9.64 -11.44 -5.47
CA GLN A 78 -9.20 -10.12 -5.95
C GLN A 78 -8.34 -10.23 -7.21
N ILE A 79 -7.41 -11.19 -7.26
CA ILE A 79 -6.58 -11.44 -8.45
C ILE A 79 -7.47 -11.84 -9.63
N GLU A 80 -8.34 -12.83 -9.44
CA GLU A 80 -9.29 -13.29 -10.48
C GLU A 80 -10.20 -12.15 -10.95
N THR A 81 -10.69 -11.32 -10.04
CA THR A 81 -11.51 -10.15 -10.37
C THR A 81 -10.72 -9.15 -11.22
N LEU A 82 -9.47 -8.86 -10.84
CA LEU A 82 -8.59 -7.96 -11.58
C LEU A 82 -8.22 -8.52 -12.96
N GLU A 83 -7.97 -9.82 -13.08
CA GLU A 83 -7.67 -10.47 -14.36
C GLU A 83 -8.87 -10.47 -15.29
N LYS A 84 -10.06 -10.79 -14.74
CA LYS A 84 -11.30 -10.90 -15.52
C LYS A 84 -11.86 -9.56 -15.94
N PHE A 85 -11.91 -8.60 -15.03
CA PHE A 85 -12.58 -7.32 -15.27
C PHE A 85 -11.60 -6.17 -15.50
N GLY A 86 -10.32 -6.36 -15.18
CA GLY A 86 -9.34 -5.29 -15.12
C GLY A 86 -9.56 -4.41 -13.89
N THR A 87 -8.74 -3.37 -13.79
CA THR A 87 -8.99 -2.31 -12.80
C THR A 87 -10.16 -1.42 -13.26
N PRO A 88 -11.06 -0.96 -12.36
CA PRO A 88 -12.06 0.07 -12.71
C PRO A 88 -11.40 1.36 -13.23
N PHE A 89 -10.10 1.55 -12.96
CA PHE A 89 -9.30 2.66 -13.47
C PHE A 89 -8.83 2.48 -14.92
N LYS A 90 -9.08 1.35 -15.58
CA LYS A 90 -8.58 1.07 -16.95
C LYS A 90 -9.13 2.03 -18.00
N TYR A 91 -10.32 2.59 -17.75
CA TYR A 91 -10.98 3.58 -18.59
C TYR A 91 -11.12 4.94 -17.91
N ASN A 92 -10.51 5.13 -16.73
CA ASN A 92 -10.66 6.36 -15.99
C ASN A 92 -9.84 7.49 -16.65
N LYS A 93 -10.55 8.52 -17.14
CA LYS A 93 -9.99 9.72 -17.77
C LYS A 93 -9.08 10.54 -16.84
N SER A 94 -9.05 10.24 -15.54
CA SER A 94 -8.15 10.87 -14.56
C SER A 94 -6.66 10.63 -14.80
N ARG A 95 -6.25 9.71 -15.69
CA ARG A 95 -4.93 9.79 -16.34
C ARG A 95 -4.98 10.88 -17.41
N ILE A 96 -5.08 12.14 -16.98
CA ILE A 96 -5.09 13.29 -17.87
C ILE A 96 -3.74 13.31 -18.60
N LYS A 97 -3.75 12.92 -19.88
CA LYS A 97 -2.69 13.34 -20.80
C LYS A 97 -2.92 14.83 -21.07
N PRO A 98 -1.89 15.69 -21.02
CA PRO A 98 -2.06 17.07 -21.48
C PRO A 98 -2.63 17.03 -22.90
N LEU A 99 -3.72 17.75 -23.12
CA LEU A 99 -4.35 17.87 -24.43
C LEU A 99 -3.33 18.50 -25.38
N LYS A 100 -3.04 17.85 -26.52
CA LYS A 100 -2.15 18.45 -27.53
C LYS A 100 -2.72 19.80 -27.96
N GLY A 101 -1.96 20.87 -27.72
CA GLY A 101 -2.38 22.25 -28.01
C GLY A 101 -2.83 23.08 -26.79
N THR A 102 -2.85 22.53 -25.56
CA THR A 102 -3.07 23.36 -24.37
C THR A 102 -1.80 24.10 -23.95
N ASN A 103 -1.97 25.37 -23.57
CA ASN A 103 -0.88 26.24 -23.12
C ASN A 103 -0.32 25.75 -21.78
N GLU A 104 0.94 25.31 -21.78
CA GLU A 104 1.67 24.80 -20.60
C GLU A 104 1.79 25.84 -19.47
N ASN A 105 1.61 27.13 -19.78
CA ASN A 105 1.69 28.23 -18.82
C ASN A 105 0.31 28.69 -18.30
N SER A 106 -0.76 27.96 -18.62
CA SER A 106 -2.11 28.31 -18.13
C SER A 106 -2.22 28.09 -16.62
N LYS A 107 -2.48 29.17 -15.87
CA LYS A 107 -2.71 29.12 -14.42
C LYS A 107 -4.07 28.50 -14.03
N THR A 108 -4.92 28.17 -15.01
CA THR A 108 -6.31 27.71 -14.83
C THR A 108 -6.54 26.27 -15.28
N LEU A 109 -5.50 25.51 -15.64
CA LEU A 109 -5.62 24.05 -15.85
C LEU A 109 -5.97 23.38 -14.52
N LEU A 110 -7.28 23.17 -14.30
CA LEU A 110 -7.86 22.46 -13.18
C LEU A 110 -7.24 21.07 -13.05
N TYR A 111 -6.36 20.95 -12.06
CA TYR A 111 -5.74 19.73 -11.58
C TYR A 111 -6.83 18.79 -11.04
N PHE A 112 -7.32 17.86 -11.86
CA PHE A 112 -8.09 16.72 -11.36
C PHE A 112 -7.14 15.54 -11.11
N GLY A 113 -6.37 15.68 -10.03
CA GLY A 113 -5.48 14.64 -9.50
C GLY A 113 -5.09 15.06 -8.08
N ALA A 114 -5.26 14.15 -7.12
CA ALA A 114 -5.21 14.41 -5.68
C ALA A 114 -4.05 15.32 -5.26
N LEU A 115 -4.39 16.37 -4.50
CA LEU A 115 -3.46 17.10 -3.65
C LEU A 115 -2.70 16.10 -2.78
N ARG A 116 -1.37 16.13 -2.82
CA ARG A 116 -0.61 15.92 -1.59
C ARG A 116 0.07 17.24 -1.22
N PRO A 117 0.14 17.57 0.07
CA PRO A 117 0.92 18.71 0.57
C PRO A 117 2.40 18.55 0.23
#